data_AF-F9S1I0-F1
#
_entry.id   AF-F9S1I0-F1
#
_cell.length_a   1.000
_cell.length_b   1.000
_cell.length_c   1.000
_cell.angle_alpha   90.00
_cell.angle_beta   90.00
_cell.angle_gamma   90.00
#
_symmetry.space_group_name_H-M   'P 1'
#
loop_
_entity.id
_entity.type
_entity.pdbx_description
1 polymer ?
#
loop_
_entity_poly.entity_id
_entity_poly.type
_entity_poly.pdbx_seq_one_letter_code
_entity_poly.pdbx_strand_id
1 'polypeptide(L)'
;MKAPRGFTLIESIVVMVVMALAMVTITSFLVPQFSRSADLHYQSRASALGHGLMTQILARSFDQHSTQLGGVVRCSSIDADSELCSGISGASSSLGPDGEVPANFNDVDDYIGCWTTSAVTTSCPNNLYDLISSGTNSAYHNFEVNIAVTYFTNTPNKMLKQVTLEIKAGQQAPLEFIAYRGNY
;
A
#
# COMPACT_ATOMS: atom_id res chain seq x y z
N MET A 1 -73.11 -8.09 12.50
CA MET A 1 -71.84 -7.80 11.77
C MET A 1 -71.54 -6.32 11.96
N LYS A 2 -70.41 -5.95 12.58
CA LYS A 2 -70.03 -4.53 12.76
C LYS A 2 -69.52 -3.98 11.44
N ALA A 3 -70.10 -2.87 10.97
CA ALA A 3 -69.62 -2.19 9.78
C ALA A 3 -68.19 -1.65 10.01
N PRO A 4 -67.28 -1.81 9.04
CA PRO A 4 -65.94 -1.22 9.14
C PRO A 4 -66.07 0.30 9.23
N ARG A 5 -65.43 0.91 10.24
CA ARG A 5 -65.37 2.37 10.36
C ARG A 5 -64.36 2.87 9.33
N GLY A 6 -64.77 3.79 8.46
CA GLY A 6 -63.90 4.41 7.46
C GLY A 6 -62.87 5.34 8.09
N PHE A 7 -61.83 5.65 7.32
CA PHE A 7 -60.77 6.57 7.71
C PHE A 7 -61.28 8.01 7.76
N THR A 8 -60.86 8.78 8.77
CA THR A 8 -61.19 10.22 8.82
C THR A 8 -60.16 11.02 8.04
N LEU A 9 -60.58 12.16 7.48
CA LEU A 9 -59.69 13.03 6.69
C LEU A 9 -58.51 13.57 7.53
N ILE A 10 -58.69 13.76 8.84
CA ILE A 10 -57.61 14.19 9.73
C ILE A 10 -56.57 13.08 9.95
N GLU A 11 -57.01 11.82 10.04
CA GLU A 11 -56.14 10.68 10.25
C GLU A 11 -55.22 10.45 9.03
N SER A 12 -55.72 10.67 7.80
CA SER A 12 -54.90 10.53 6.59
C SER A 12 -53.85 11.62 6.47
N ILE A 13 -54.18 12.85 6.87
CA ILE A 13 -53.21 13.96 6.92
C ILE A 13 -52.10 13.63 7.92
N VAL A 14 -52.43 13.16 9.12
CA VAL A 14 -51.44 12.80 10.14
C VAL A 14 -50.53 11.68 9.63
N VAL A 15 -51.07 10.64 8.99
CA VAL A 15 -50.27 9.55 8.41
C VAL A 15 -49.32 10.08 7.33
N MET A 16 -49.78 10.94 6.42
CA MET A 16 -48.92 11.51 5.37
C MET A 16 -47.77 12.35 5.95
N VAL A 17 -48.05 13.16 6.99
CA VAL A 17 -47.02 13.97 7.65
C VAL A 17 -45.98 13.10 8.37
N VAL A 18 -46.43 12.07 9.10
CA VAL A 18 -45.52 11.15 9.79
C VAL A 18 -44.67 10.35 8.80
N MET A 19 -45.26 9.86 7.71
CA MET A 19 -44.54 9.14 6.66
C MET A 19 -43.51 10.04 5.96
N ALA A 20 -43.87 11.30 5.69
CA ALA A 20 -42.94 12.28 5.11
C ALA A 20 -41.76 12.56 6.04
N LEU A 21 -42.01 12.74 7.34
CA LEU A 21 -40.96 12.95 8.33
C LEU A 21 -40.03 11.73 8.43
N ALA A 22 -40.61 10.52 8.47
CA ALA A 22 -39.85 9.27 8.50
C ALA A 22 -38.99 9.08 7.24
N MET A 23 -39.51 9.43 6.07
CA MET A 23 -38.75 9.33 4.82
C MET A 23 -37.59 10.33 4.78
N VAL A 24 -37.79 11.56 5.25
CA VAL A 24 -36.72 12.57 5.35
C VAL A 24 -35.61 12.14 6.31
N THR A 25 -35.95 11.59 7.47
CA THR A 25 -34.93 11.10 8.43
C THR A 25 -34.16 9.90 7.86
N ILE A 26 -34.85 8.92 7.26
CA ILE A 26 -34.19 7.78 6.63
C ILE A 26 -33.25 8.25 5.51
N THR A 27 -33.71 9.14 4.63
CA THR A 27 -32.89 9.60 3.50
C THR A 27 -31.67 10.39 3.97
N SER A 28 -31.83 11.22 5.01
CA SER A 28 -30.75 12.06 5.54
C SER A 28 -29.70 11.27 6.33
N PHE A 29 -30.07 10.18 7.01
CA PHE A 29 -29.14 9.39 7.83
C PHE A 29 -28.60 8.12 7.15
N LEU A 30 -29.38 7.51 6.26
CA LEU A 30 -29.03 6.21 5.66
C LEU A 30 -28.23 6.37 4.36
N VAL A 31 -28.60 7.32 3.50
CA VAL A 31 -27.90 7.57 2.22
C VAL A 31 -26.42 7.93 2.40
N PRO A 32 -26.02 8.82 3.32
CA PRO A 32 -24.60 9.15 3.48
C PRO A 32 -23.78 8.05 4.18
N GLN A 33 -24.40 6.99 4.70
CA GLN A 33 -23.66 5.82 5.19
C GLN A 33 -23.26 4.90 4.05
N PHE A 34 -24.12 4.70 3.04
CA PHE A 34 -23.81 3.82 1.91
C PHE A 34 -22.67 4.31 1.04
N SER A 35 -22.53 5.63 0.83
CA SER A 35 -21.42 6.17 0.04
C SER A 35 -20.06 5.92 0.69
N ARG A 36 -19.97 6.03 2.02
CA ARG A 36 -18.74 5.80 2.78
C ARG A 36 -18.36 4.32 2.91
N SER A 37 -19.30 3.39 2.75
CA SER A 37 -19.02 1.95 2.86
C SER A 37 -18.16 1.41 1.72
N ALA A 38 -18.34 1.92 0.49
CA ALA A 38 -17.48 1.53 -0.63
C ALA A 38 -16.04 2.01 -0.41
N ASP A 39 -15.88 3.17 0.21
CA ASP A 39 -14.57 3.74 0.47
C ASP A 39 -13.75 2.95 1.50
N LEU A 40 -14.38 2.51 2.59
CA LEU A 40 -13.71 1.72 3.63
C LEU A 40 -13.10 0.41 3.10
N HIS A 41 -13.74 -0.18 2.09
CA HIS A 41 -13.25 -1.41 1.50
C HIS A 41 -11.96 -1.21 0.68
N TYR A 42 -11.82 -0.09 -0.03
CA TYR A 42 -10.57 0.27 -0.73
C TYR A 42 -9.44 0.58 0.27
N GLN A 43 -9.74 1.32 1.34
CA GLN A 43 -8.74 1.61 2.38
C GLN A 43 -8.25 0.34 3.08
N SER A 44 -9.17 -0.58 3.44
CA SER A 44 -8.80 -1.85 4.06
C SER A 44 -7.95 -2.74 3.14
N ARG A 45 -8.19 -2.69 1.82
CA ARG A 45 -7.35 -3.41 0.86
C ARG A 45 -6.00 -2.74 0.66
N ALA A 46 -5.97 -1.41 0.59
CA ALA A 46 -4.73 -0.64 0.52
C ALA A 46 -3.83 -0.94 1.73
N SER A 47 -4.38 -1.01 2.94
CA SER A 47 -3.59 -1.35 4.12
C SER A 47 -3.09 -2.80 4.09
N ALA A 48 -3.92 -3.76 3.68
CA ALA A 48 -3.49 -5.15 3.53
C ALA A 48 -2.36 -5.30 2.50
N LEU A 49 -2.48 -4.62 1.35
CA LEU A 49 -1.43 -4.55 0.33
C LEU A 49 -0.14 -3.95 0.90
N GLY A 50 -0.25 -2.83 1.62
CA GLY A 50 0.89 -2.15 2.22
C GLY A 50 1.63 -3.01 3.24
N HIS A 51 0.90 -3.66 4.14
CA HIS A 51 1.51 -4.58 5.10
C HIS A 51 2.15 -5.79 4.43
N GLY A 52 1.51 -6.36 3.39
CA GLY A 52 2.05 -7.48 2.63
C GLY A 52 3.36 -7.12 1.92
N LEU A 53 3.35 -6.04 1.16
CA LEU A 53 4.54 -5.53 0.46
C LEU A 53 5.64 -5.14 1.43
N MET A 54 5.31 -4.42 2.51
CA MET A 54 6.30 -4.04 3.52
C MET A 54 6.95 -5.26 4.16
N THR A 55 6.17 -6.29 4.49
CA THR A 55 6.71 -7.54 5.05
C THR A 55 7.62 -8.25 4.04
N GLN A 56 7.24 -8.27 2.77
CA GLN A 56 8.05 -8.87 1.70
C GLN A 56 9.38 -8.13 1.52
N ILE A 57 9.37 -6.79 1.46
CA ILE A 57 10.57 -5.95 1.33
C ILE A 57 11.50 -6.14 2.52
N LEU A 58 10.96 -6.06 3.75
CA LEU A 58 11.75 -6.19 4.97
C LEU A 58 12.32 -7.60 5.20
N ALA A 59 11.77 -8.62 4.52
CA ALA A 59 12.27 -9.98 4.54
C ALA A 59 13.49 -10.20 3.62
N ARG A 60 13.83 -9.22 2.76
CA ARG A 60 15.03 -9.26 1.93
C ARG A 60 16.28 -8.81 2.68
N SER A 61 17.45 -9.14 2.12
CA SER A 61 18.73 -8.69 2.66
C SER A 61 18.80 -7.16 2.64
N PHE A 62 19.73 -6.60 3.41
CA PHE A 62 19.93 -5.15 3.41
C PHE A 62 20.45 -4.63 2.05
N ASP A 63 21.20 -5.47 1.33
CA ASP A 63 21.98 -5.15 0.15
C ASP A 63 22.36 -6.46 -0.56
N GLN A 64 22.63 -6.42 -1.86
CA GLN A 64 23.09 -7.58 -2.64
C GLN A 64 24.42 -8.14 -2.12
N HIS A 65 25.26 -7.31 -1.51
CA HIS A 65 26.51 -7.74 -0.87
C HIS A 65 26.34 -8.17 0.60
N SER A 66 25.12 -8.07 1.14
CA SER A 66 24.77 -8.54 2.49
C SER A 66 24.08 -9.90 2.41
N THR A 67 24.65 -10.92 3.05
CA THR A 67 24.04 -12.26 3.02
C THR A 67 22.70 -12.31 3.77
N GLN A 68 21.72 -13.03 3.21
CA GLN A 68 20.35 -13.15 3.72
C GLN A 68 20.24 -13.77 5.14
N LEU A 69 21.23 -14.58 5.53
CA LEU A 69 21.18 -15.44 6.73
C LEU A 69 21.93 -14.86 7.93
N GLY A 70 22.28 -13.56 7.91
CA GLY A 70 23.07 -12.95 8.97
C GLY A 70 24.51 -13.47 8.99
N GLY A 71 25.14 -13.55 7.81
CA GLY A 71 26.54 -13.91 7.69
C GLY A 71 27.47 -12.88 8.33
N VAL A 72 28.70 -13.31 8.58
CA VAL A 72 29.72 -12.56 9.37
C VAL A 72 30.09 -11.23 8.72
N VAL A 73 30.01 -11.12 7.38
CA VAL A 73 30.45 -9.94 6.65
C VAL A 73 29.22 -9.15 6.18
N ARG A 74 29.11 -7.93 6.72
CA ARG A 74 28.12 -6.94 6.30
C ARG A 74 28.70 -6.10 5.16
N CYS A 75 27.87 -5.55 4.29
CA CYS A 75 28.35 -4.58 3.31
C CYS A 75 28.84 -3.30 4.03
N SER A 76 29.86 -2.64 3.47
CA SER A 76 30.52 -1.45 4.04
C SER A 76 30.97 -1.60 5.51
N SER A 77 31.36 -2.81 5.90
CA SER A 77 31.93 -3.11 7.22
C SER A 77 33.46 -3.07 7.19
N ILE A 78 34.09 -3.15 8.37
CA ILE A 78 35.56 -3.14 8.53
C ILE A 78 36.15 -4.54 8.30
N ASP A 79 35.29 -5.55 8.13
CA ASP A 79 35.67 -6.95 7.97
C ASP A 79 36.41 -7.18 6.64
N ALA A 80 37.33 -8.15 6.62
CA ALA A 80 38.03 -8.54 5.40
C ALA A 80 37.01 -9.08 4.37
N ASP A 81 37.18 -8.70 3.10
CA ASP A 81 36.27 -9.01 1.99
C ASP A 81 34.89 -8.32 2.02
N SER A 82 34.72 -7.24 2.79
CA SER A 82 33.51 -6.41 2.73
C SER A 82 33.49 -5.52 1.48
N GLU A 83 32.45 -5.66 0.65
CA GLU A 83 32.15 -4.74 -0.45
C GLU A 83 31.28 -3.56 0.01
N LEU A 84 31.35 -2.44 -0.70
CA LEU A 84 30.54 -1.26 -0.42
C LEU A 84 29.06 -1.55 -0.74
N CYS A 85 28.15 -1.14 0.14
CA CYS A 85 26.71 -1.24 -0.12
C CYS A 85 26.29 -0.34 -1.30
N SER A 86 25.19 -0.70 -1.97
CA SER A 86 24.57 0.05 -3.05
C SER A 86 24.27 1.50 -2.65
N GLY A 87 24.49 2.43 -3.58
CA GLY A 87 24.15 3.85 -3.40
C GLY A 87 25.07 4.65 -2.47
N ILE A 88 26.19 4.09 -2.03
CA ILE A 88 27.24 4.79 -1.29
C ILE A 88 28.26 5.37 -2.29
N SER A 89 28.90 6.48 -1.93
CA SER A 89 29.95 7.07 -2.77
C SER A 89 31.08 6.06 -3.02
N GLY A 90 31.29 5.70 -4.29
CA GLY A 90 32.29 4.72 -4.72
C GLY A 90 31.78 3.28 -4.84
N ALA A 91 30.49 3.04 -4.56
CA ALA A 91 29.85 1.76 -4.82
C ALA A 91 29.73 1.48 -6.33
N SER A 92 29.72 0.20 -6.70
CA SER A 92 29.52 -0.28 -8.07
C SER A 92 28.05 -0.13 -8.53
N SER A 93 27.10 -0.28 -7.60
CA SER A 93 25.66 -0.17 -7.82
C SER A 93 25.05 1.07 -7.16
N SER A 94 24.00 1.61 -7.77
CA SER A 94 23.17 2.67 -7.19
C SER A 94 21.97 2.09 -6.45
N LEU A 95 21.29 2.87 -5.61
CA LEU A 95 20.01 2.44 -5.04
C LEU A 95 18.99 2.18 -6.17
N GLY A 96 18.41 0.98 -6.16
CA GLY A 96 17.38 0.59 -7.11
C GLY A 96 17.67 -0.75 -7.77
N PRO A 97 16.75 -1.25 -8.61
CA PRO A 97 16.95 -2.50 -9.31
C PRO A 97 18.11 -2.39 -10.32
N ASP A 98 19.11 -3.27 -10.18
CA ASP A 98 20.32 -3.35 -11.02
C ASP A 98 20.08 -4.07 -12.37
N GLY A 99 18.89 -3.89 -12.97
CA GLY A 99 18.44 -4.60 -14.17
C GLY A 99 17.77 -5.95 -13.90
N GLU A 100 17.50 -6.25 -12.63
CA GLU A 100 16.76 -7.44 -12.20
C GLU A 100 15.25 -7.28 -12.39
N VAL A 101 14.55 -8.42 -12.46
CA VAL A 101 13.08 -8.47 -12.49
C VAL A 101 12.54 -8.82 -11.10
N PRO A 102 11.28 -8.49 -10.77
CA PRO A 102 10.68 -8.77 -9.45
C PRO A 102 10.88 -10.17 -8.86
N ALA A 103 10.95 -11.19 -9.73
CA ALA A 103 11.19 -12.57 -9.32
C ALA A 103 12.61 -12.82 -8.77
N ASN A 104 13.57 -11.99 -9.18
CA ASN A 104 14.99 -12.11 -8.85
C ASN A 104 15.46 -11.11 -7.79
N PHE A 105 14.59 -10.21 -7.34
CA PHE A 105 14.92 -9.22 -6.32
C PHE A 105 15.53 -9.88 -5.10
N ASN A 106 16.75 -9.47 -4.80
CA ASN A 106 17.60 -10.09 -3.82
C ASN A 106 17.73 -9.21 -2.56
N ASP A 107 17.56 -7.89 -2.67
CA ASP A 107 17.68 -6.94 -1.57
C ASP A 107 16.46 -6.00 -1.43
N VAL A 108 16.60 -4.99 -0.58
CA VAL A 108 15.52 -4.06 -0.22
C VAL A 108 15.33 -2.95 -1.26
N ASP A 109 16.39 -2.47 -1.88
CA ASP A 109 16.33 -1.35 -2.83
C ASP A 109 15.94 -1.76 -4.24
N ASP A 110 15.97 -3.05 -4.58
CA ASP A 110 15.39 -3.57 -5.83
C ASP A 110 13.91 -3.19 -6.03
N TYR A 111 13.17 -2.98 -4.94
CA TYR A 111 11.75 -2.63 -4.99
C TYR A 111 11.47 -1.16 -5.33
N ILE A 112 12.51 -0.31 -5.38
CA ILE A 112 12.36 1.13 -5.66
C ILE A 112 11.68 1.32 -7.01
N GLY A 113 10.65 2.15 -7.01
CA GLY A 113 9.96 2.56 -8.22
C GLY A 113 8.47 2.75 -8.01
N CYS A 114 7.80 3.15 -9.09
CA CYS A 114 6.35 3.27 -9.13
C CYS A 114 5.72 2.08 -9.86
N TRP A 115 4.78 1.44 -9.19
CA TRP A 115 4.13 0.19 -9.58
C TRP A 115 2.63 0.41 -9.72
N THR A 116 2.06 0.16 -10.89
CA THR A 116 0.63 0.38 -11.16
C THR A 116 -0.02 -0.85 -11.77
N THR A 117 -1.31 -1.00 -11.50
CA THR A 117 -2.17 -2.03 -12.13
C THR A 117 -2.95 -1.50 -13.32
N SER A 118 -2.98 -0.17 -13.49
CA SER A 118 -3.55 0.50 -14.64
C SER A 118 -2.53 0.54 -15.80
N ALA A 119 -2.87 1.19 -16.91
CA ALA A 119 -1.95 1.32 -18.03
C ALA A 119 -0.62 1.96 -17.57
N VAL A 120 0.47 1.25 -17.84
CA VAL A 120 1.84 1.69 -17.55
C VAL A 120 2.08 3.04 -18.23
N THR A 121 2.59 4.02 -17.49
CA THR A 121 2.88 5.37 -17.97
C THR A 121 4.36 5.68 -17.85
N THR A 122 4.83 6.76 -18.49
CA THR A 122 6.24 7.18 -18.39
C THR A 122 6.65 7.56 -16.95
N SER A 123 5.69 7.98 -16.11
CA SER A 123 5.92 8.28 -14.69
C SER A 123 5.89 7.04 -13.79
N CYS A 124 5.19 5.99 -14.21
CA CYS A 124 5.06 4.73 -13.48
C CYS A 124 5.22 3.55 -14.44
N PRO A 125 6.47 3.12 -14.70
CA PRO A 125 6.79 2.15 -15.74
C PRO A 125 6.55 0.69 -15.32
N ASN A 126 6.35 0.41 -14.03
CA ASN A 126 6.34 -0.96 -13.54
C ASN A 126 4.91 -1.48 -13.31
N ASN A 127 4.70 -2.76 -13.61
CA ASN A 127 3.42 -3.41 -13.37
C ASN A 127 3.37 -3.98 -11.95
N LEU A 128 2.39 -3.54 -11.15
CA LEU A 128 2.25 -4.00 -9.76
C LEU A 128 1.99 -5.52 -9.67
N TYR A 129 1.34 -6.12 -10.65
CA TYR A 129 1.07 -7.56 -10.62
C TYR A 129 2.36 -8.39 -10.60
N ASP A 130 3.43 -7.91 -11.23
CA ASP A 130 4.72 -8.60 -11.21
C ASP A 130 5.31 -8.70 -9.79
N LEU A 131 4.95 -7.79 -8.88
CA LEU A 131 5.34 -7.85 -7.46
C LEU A 131 4.45 -8.77 -6.63
N ILE A 132 3.13 -8.70 -6.83
CA ILE A 132 2.14 -9.27 -5.89
C ILE A 132 1.50 -10.57 -6.34
N SER A 133 1.49 -10.86 -7.64
CA SER A 133 0.76 -11.98 -8.23
C SER A 133 1.20 -12.20 -9.68
N SER A 134 1.96 -13.26 -9.94
CA SER A 134 2.35 -13.69 -11.29
C SER A 134 1.19 -14.20 -12.18
N GLY A 135 -0.06 -13.83 -11.88
CA GLY A 135 -1.27 -14.21 -12.61
C GLY A 135 -2.29 -13.07 -12.75
N THR A 136 -3.19 -13.21 -13.74
CA THR A 136 -4.17 -12.21 -14.21
C THR A 136 -5.35 -11.92 -13.26
N ASN A 137 -5.40 -12.53 -12.07
CA ASN A 137 -6.56 -12.50 -11.15
C ASN A 137 -6.30 -11.74 -9.84
N SER A 138 -5.44 -10.73 -9.84
CA SER A 138 -5.24 -9.93 -8.63
C SER A 138 -6.42 -8.97 -8.40
N ALA A 139 -6.94 -8.96 -7.17
CA ALA A 139 -8.11 -8.18 -6.76
C ALA A 139 -7.81 -6.67 -6.55
N TYR A 140 -6.59 -6.23 -6.85
CA TYR A 140 -6.09 -4.87 -6.62
C TYR A 140 -6.13 -4.01 -7.88
N HIS A 141 -7.30 -3.84 -8.49
CA HIS A 141 -7.45 -2.97 -9.66
C HIS A 141 -7.42 -1.48 -9.29
N ASN A 142 -6.74 -0.67 -10.11
CA ASN A 142 -6.57 0.78 -9.92
C ASN A 142 -5.82 1.14 -8.64
N PHE A 143 -4.90 0.27 -8.23
CA PHE A 143 -3.91 0.57 -7.20
C PHE A 143 -2.60 1.00 -7.85
N GLU A 144 -2.01 2.03 -7.28
CA GLU A 144 -0.65 2.51 -7.54
C GLU A 144 0.13 2.45 -6.24
N VAL A 145 1.35 1.94 -6.29
CA VAL A 145 2.27 1.86 -5.17
C VAL A 145 3.57 2.52 -5.58
N ASN A 146 3.98 3.55 -4.83
CA ASN A 146 5.29 4.16 -4.98
C ASN A 146 6.18 3.72 -3.82
N ILE A 147 7.32 3.15 -4.14
CA ILE A 147 8.28 2.61 -3.18
C ILE A 147 9.56 3.42 -3.31
N ALA A 148 9.98 4.03 -2.20
CA ALA A 148 11.22 4.77 -2.11
C ALA A 148 12.05 4.20 -0.96
N VAL A 149 13.32 3.92 -1.23
CA VAL A 149 14.29 3.48 -0.23
C VAL A 149 15.42 4.49 -0.20
N THR A 150 15.77 4.95 1.00
CA THR A 150 16.86 5.92 1.21
C THR A 150 17.65 5.57 2.45
N TYR A 151 18.92 5.99 2.52
CA TYR A 151 19.67 5.85 3.76
C TYR A 151 19.20 6.88 4.79
N PHE A 152 18.63 6.39 5.90
CA PHE A 152 18.34 7.22 7.07
C PHE A 152 19.62 7.56 7.83
N THR A 153 20.49 6.56 7.98
CA THR A 153 21.85 6.73 8.49
C THR A 153 22.80 5.88 7.67
N ASN A 154 23.94 6.44 7.29
CA ASN A 154 24.99 5.75 6.56
C ASN A 154 26.34 6.04 7.23
N THR A 155 26.62 5.32 8.32
CA THR A 155 27.91 5.37 9.01
C THR A 155 28.47 3.95 9.15
N PRO A 156 29.79 3.74 9.21
CA PRO A 156 30.39 2.39 9.26
C PRO A 156 29.86 1.49 10.38
N ASN A 157 29.42 2.08 11.49
CA ASN A 157 28.90 1.35 12.65
C ASN A 157 27.38 1.28 12.71
N LYS A 158 26.67 2.12 11.94
CA LYS A 158 25.20 2.22 11.94
C LYS A 158 24.72 2.56 10.55
N MET A 159 24.14 1.58 9.86
CA MET A 159 23.51 1.77 8.57
C MET A 159 22.05 1.33 8.65
N LEU A 160 21.17 2.24 8.24
CA LEU A 160 19.73 2.02 8.21
C LEU A 160 19.19 2.57 6.90
N LYS A 161 18.47 1.72 6.16
CA LYS A 161 17.66 2.09 5.00
C LYS A 161 16.23 2.34 5.51
N GLN A 162 15.66 3.49 5.19
CA GLN A 162 14.25 3.81 5.40
C GLN A 162 13.49 3.42 4.13
N VAL A 163 12.50 2.54 4.28
CA VAL A 163 11.57 2.14 3.24
C VAL A 163 10.29 2.94 3.42
N THR A 164 9.93 3.73 2.42
CA THR A 164 8.69 4.51 2.38
C THR A 164 7.81 3.95 1.26
N LEU A 165 6.60 3.55 1.61
CA LEU A 165 5.65 2.93 0.71
C LEU A 165 4.36 3.76 0.71
N GLU A 166 4.06 4.38 -0.42
CA GLU A 166 2.85 5.18 -0.63
C GLU A 166 1.89 4.42 -1.54
N ILE A 167 0.66 4.21 -1.09
CA ILE A 167 -0.37 3.47 -1.81
C ILE A 167 -1.52 4.40 -2.14
N LYS A 168 -1.85 4.51 -3.42
CA LYS A 168 -3.03 5.20 -3.91
C LYS A 168 -4.04 4.18 -4.42
N ALA A 169 -5.25 4.23 -3.87
CA ALA A 169 -6.37 3.40 -4.27
C ALA A 169 -7.43 4.27 -4.95
N GLY A 170 -7.37 4.40 -6.29
CA GLY A 170 -8.30 5.22 -7.05
C GLY A 170 -8.31 6.70 -6.62
N GLN A 171 -9.48 7.19 -6.16
CA GLN A 171 -9.70 8.59 -5.76
C GLN A 171 -9.51 8.84 -4.25
N GLN A 172 -9.00 7.85 -3.52
CA GLN A 172 -8.84 7.96 -2.07
C GLN A 172 -7.56 8.68 -1.67
N ALA A 173 -7.55 9.18 -0.43
CA ALA A 173 -6.33 9.70 0.18
C ALA A 173 -5.22 8.62 0.16
N PRO A 174 -3.97 8.96 -0.18
CA PRO A 174 -2.87 8.02 -0.15
C PRO A 174 -2.63 7.51 1.27
N LEU A 175 -2.28 6.22 1.39
CA LEU A 175 -1.79 5.64 2.63
C LEU A 175 -0.27 5.53 2.58
N GLU A 176 0.40 6.00 3.62
CA GLU A 176 1.86 5.95 3.74
C GLU A 176 2.28 4.97 4.84
N PHE A 177 3.27 4.13 4.52
CA PHE A 177 3.91 3.21 5.44
C PHE A 177 5.40 3.47 5.45
N ILE A 178 5.97 3.58 6.65
CA ILE A 178 7.41 3.79 6.84
C ILE A 178 7.96 2.66 7.69
N ALA A 179 9.04 2.05 7.24
CA ALA A 179 9.80 1.08 8.02
C ALA A 179 11.30 1.28 7.85
N TYR A 180 12.08 0.63 8.72
CA TYR A 180 13.52 0.71 8.71
C TYR A 180 14.13 -0.69 8.62
N ARG A 181 15.10 -0.85 7.73
CA ARG A 181 15.96 -2.03 7.63
C ARG A 181 17.36 -1.65 8.09
N GLY A 182 17.88 -2.36 9.10
CA GLY A 182 19.26 -2.21 9.55
C GLY A 182 20.21 -3.16 8.82
N ASN A 183 21.46 -2.74 8.68
CA ASN A 183 22.58 -3.59 8.27
C ASN A 183 23.23 -4.23 9.52
N TYR A 184 22.79 -5.43 9.87
CA TYR A 184 23.22 -6.15 11.07
C TYR A 184 23.74 -7.56 10.76
#